data_AF-X1VLU2-F1
#
_entry.id   AF-X1VLU2-F1
#
_cell.length_a   1.000
_cell.length_b   1.000
_cell.length_c   1.000
_cell.angle_alpha   90.00
_cell.angle_beta   90.00
_cell.angle_gamma   90.00
#
_symmetry.space_group_name_H-M   'P 1'
#
loop_
_entity.id
_entity.type
_entity.pdbx_description
1 polymer ?
#
loop_
_entity_poly.entity_id
_entity_poly.type
_entity_poly.pdbx_seq_one_letter_code
_entity_poly.pdbx_strand_id
1 'polypeptide(L)'
;MGNEPQRKIDGYGPEDMAVPTWTLLQHTGGDWAKSLGGKPGQFHNTGSDEIVDELNIVVVDILMGRARWGDELSDAGPLCSSLDAKSNLSQNDDDCSQCPYRLETPWTTEAAERRTKCCLNYIILGIDLTDHMPCLIRAHGISALPVRQLISRLRLNRQIKGEYFRAVVNIKSQEKKGRAGTAFALHPTIAELLTDEVKVVELKTESDRLLG
;
A
#
# COMPACT_ATOMS: atom_id res chain seq x y z
N MET A 1 -4.05 36.12 3.44
CA MET A 1 -4.74 34.84 3.15
C MET A 1 -6.01 35.20 2.41
N GLY A 2 -5.94 35.26 1.08
CA GLY A 2 -7.13 35.47 0.26
C GLY A 2 -7.96 34.19 0.25
N ASN A 3 -9.28 34.31 0.33
CA ASN A 3 -10.17 33.19 0.04
C ASN A 3 -10.00 32.85 -1.44
N GLU A 4 -9.23 31.80 -1.73
CA GLU A 4 -9.20 31.20 -3.06
C GLU A 4 -10.61 30.74 -3.44
N PRO A 5 -11.04 30.99 -4.68
CA PRO A 5 -12.34 30.52 -5.14
C PRO A 5 -12.32 28.99 -5.21
N GLN A 6 -13.20 28.35 -4.44
CA GLN A 6 -13.35 26.89 -4.44
C GLN A 6 -13.62 26.41 -5.88
N ARG A 7 -12.71 25.59 -6.42
CA ARG A 7 -12.86 25.06 -7.77
C ARG A 7 -13.83 23.91 -7.71
N LYS A 8 -14.54 23.65 -8.82
CA LYS A 8 -15.49 22.53 -8.90
C LYS A 8 -14.83 21.18 -8.61
N ILE A 9 -13.54 21.04 -8.93
CA ILE A 9 -12.77 19.80 -8.66
C ILE A 9 -12.58 19.53 -7.17
N ASP A 10 -12.56 20.58 -6.33
CA ASP A 10 -12.38 20.45 -4.88
C ASP A 10 -13.66 19.95 -4.18
N GLY A 11 -14.76 19.80 -4.93
CA GLY A 11 -16.03 19.26 -4.44
C GLY A 11 -16.20 17.75 -4.63
N TYR A 12 -15.28 17.06 -5.30
CA TYR A 12 -15.33 15.61 -5.46
C TYR A 12 -14.85 14.88 -4.21
N GLY A 13 -15.60 13.85 -3.83
CA GLY A 13 -15.30 13.01 -2.67
C GLY A 13 -14.42 11.82 -3.02
N PRO A 14 -13.93 11.06 -2.01
CA PRO A 14 -13.22 9.80 -2.22
C PRO A 14 -13.95 8.78 -3.10
N GLU A 15 -15.28 8.79 -3.07
CA GLU A 15 -16.17 7.96 -3.89
C GLU A 15 -16.09 8.27 -5.39
N ASP A 16 -15.69 9.49 -5.76
CA ASP A 16 -15.57 9.92 -7.15
C ASP A 16 -14.17 9.65 -7.72
N MET A 17 -13.21 9.27 -6.87
CA MET A 17 -11.82 9.07 -7.25
C MET A 17 -11.57 7.64 -7.76
N ALA A 18 -11.03 7.53 -8.98
CA ALA A 18 -10.55 6.27 -9.53
C ALA A 18 -9.05 6.10 -9.23
N VAL A 19 -8.72 5.36 -8.16
CA VAL A 19 -7.33 5.09 -7.77
C VAL A 19 -6.94 3.65 -8.16
N PRO A 20 -6.08 3.43 -9.17
CA PRO A 20 -5.65 2.10 -9.59
C PRO A 20 -4.84 1.39 -8.51
N THR A 21 -4.83 0.06 -8.58
CA THR A 21 -4.00 -0.77 -7.71
C THR A 21 -2.86 -1.39 -8.51
N TRP A 22 -1.65 -1.27 -7.97
CA TRP A 22 -0.50 -2.04 -8.42
C TRP A 22 -0.43 -3.36 -7.65
N THR A 23 -0.47 -4.47 -8.38
CA THR A 23 -0.44 -5.83 -7.85
C THR A 23 0.89 -6.50 -8.17
N LEU A 24 1.61 -6.96 -7.14
CA LEU A 24 2.81 -7.77 -7.31
C LEU A 24 2.45 -9.19 -7.76
N LEU A 25 2.81 -9.55 -8.99
CA LEU A 25 2.52 -10.83 -9.58
C LEU A 25 3.28 -11.96 -8.88
N GLN A 26 2.54 -13.01 -8.50
CA GLN A 26 3.07 -14.23 -7.91
C GLN A 26 3.11 -15.37 -8.93
N HIS A 27 3.75 -16.48 -8.58
CA HIS A 27 3.68 -17.70 -9.40
C HIS A 27 2.26 -18.22 -9.59
N THR A 28 1.40 -18.05 -8.57
CA THR A 28 -0.03 -18.41 -8.60
C THR A 28 -0.91 -17.16 -8.66
N GLY A 29 -2.07 -17.26 -9.31
CA GLY A 29 -3.01 -16.15 -9.51
C GLY A 29 -2.54 -15.09 -10.52
N GLY A 30 -3.33 -14.04 -10.74
CA GLY A 30 -3.01 -12.98 -11.71
C GLY A 30 -3.05 -13.45 -13.16
N ASP A 31 -3.94 -14.37 -13.49
CA ASP A 31 -3.99 -15.04 -14.79
C ASP A 31 -4.21 -14.05 -15.94
N TRP A 32 -5.01 -13.00 -15.72
CA TRP A 32 -5.17 -11.91 -16.67
C TRP A 32 -3.85 -11.21 -16.99
N ALA A 33 -3.14 -10.71 -15.99
CA ALA A 33 -1.85 -10.04 -16.18
C ALA A 33 -0.80 -10.95 -16.84
N LYS A 34 -0.83 -12.26 -16.53
CA LYS A 34 0.04 -13.25 -17.18
C LYS A 34 -0.33 -13.48 -18.63
N SER A 35 -1.61 -13.44 -18.98
CA SER A 35 -2.07 -13.50 -20.38
C SER A 35 -1.57 -12.31 -21.21
N LEU A 36 -1.34 -11.16 -20.56
CA LEU A 36 -0.72 -9.97 -21.15
C LEU A 36 0.82 -10.04 -21.20
N GLY A 37 1.42 -11.15 -20.78
CA GLY A 37 2.87 -11.36 -20.77
C GLY A 37 3.58 -11.04 -19.46
N GLY A 38 2.83 -10.69 -18.40
CA GLY A 38 3.38 -10.41 -17.08
C GLY A 38 4.00 -11.64 -16.43
N LYS A 39 5.12 -11.43 -15.73
CA LYS A 39 5.89 -12.50 -15.07
C LYS A 39 5.85 -12.35 -13.54
N PRO A 40 5.96 -13.47 -12.79
CA PRO A 40 6.13 -13.41 -11.34
C PRO A 40 7.29 -12.49 -10.96
N GLY A 41 7.07 -11.62 -9.96
CA GLY A 41 8.01 -10.59 -9.54
C GLY A 41 7.81 -9.22 -10.19
N GLN A 42 6.97 -9.10 -11.22
CA GLN A 42 6.60 -7.81 -11.82
C GLN A 42 5.33 -7.24 -11.17
N PHE A 43 5.08 -5.96 -11.40
CA PHE A 43 3.89 -5.25 -10.95
C PHE A 43 2.92 -5.06 -12.11
N HIS A 44 1.64 -5.30 -11.87
CA HIS A 44 0.55 -5.05 -12.84
C HIS A 44 -0.41 -4.00 -12.32
N ASN A 45 -0.75 -3.01 -13.15
CA ASN A 45 -1.71 -1.97 -12.85
C ASN A 45 -3.12 -2.40 -13.27
N THR A 46 -4.05 -2.47 -12.31
CA THR A 46 -5.42 -2.93 -12.60
C THR A 46 -6.27 -1.94 -13.41
N GLY A 47 -5.84 -0.68 -13.54
CA GLY A 47 -6.56 0.35 -14.29
C GLY A 47 -6.04 0.54 -15.71
N SER A 48 -4.73 0.44 -15.93
CA SER A 48 -4.09 0.67 -17.23
C SER A 48 -3.59 -0.59 -17.94
N ASP A 49 -3.63 -1.75 -17.26
CA ASP A 49 -3.01 -3.01 -17.70
C ASP A 49 -1.49 -2.96 -17.91
N GLU A 50 -0.84 -1.90 -17.42
CA GLU A 50 0.61 -1.74 -17.48
C GLU A 50 1.33 -2.78 -16.62
N ILE A 51 2.49 -3.24 -17.10
CA ILE A 51 3.37 -4.18 -16.38
C ILE A 51 4.77 -3.57 -16.27
N VAL A 52 5.28 -3.46 -15.05
CA VAL A 52 6.59 -2.88 -14.75
C VAL A 52 7.40 -3.72 -13.77
N ASP A 53 8.72 -3.59 -13.80
CA ASP A 53 9.62 -4.33 -12.89
C ASP A 53 9.76 -3.69 -11.51
N GLU A 54 9.54 -2.37 -11.43
CA GLU A 54 9.67 -1.58 -10.21
C GLU A 54 8.70 -0.40 -10.23
N LEU A 55 8.36 0.10 -9.03
CA LEU A 55 7.53 1.28 -8.85
C LEU A 55 8.36 2.38 -8.19
N ASN A 56 8.23 3.61 -8.66
CA ASN A 56 8.88 4.77 -8.09
C ASN A 56 7.80 5.75 -7.64
N ILE A 57 7.54 5.78 -6.33
CA ILE A 57 6.39 6.52 -5.79
C ILE A 57 6.79 7.51 -4.72
N VAL A 58 6.02 8.58 -4.59
CA VAL A 58 5.96 9.37 -3.36
C VAL A 58 4.96 8.71 -2.43
N VAL A 59 5.40 8.25 -1.26
CA VAL A 59 4.49 7.68 -0.25
C VAL A 59 3.71 8.81 0.42
N VAL A 60 2.38 8.75 0.29
CA VAL A 60 1.44 9.71 0.91
C VAL A 60 1.01 9.21 2.29
N ASP A 61 0.56 7.96 2.36
CA ASP A 61 0.15 7.31 3.61
C ASP A 61 0.31 5.79 3.53
N ILE A 62 0.35 5.12 4.69
CA ILE A 62 0.34 3.66 4.78
C ILE A 62 -0.76 3.26 5.78
N LEU A 63 -1.87 2.81 5.24
CA LEU A 63 -3.01 2.32 6.01
C LEU A 63 -2.75 0.88 6.45
N MET A 64 -3.29 0.52 7.62
CA MET A 64 -3.21 -0.82 8.17
C MET A 64 -4.62 -1.37 8.27
N GLY A 65 -4.81 -2.57 7.73
CA GLY A 65 -6.07 -3.30 7.85
C GLY A 65 -5.83 -4.74 8.32
N ARG A 66 -6.92 -5.48 8.44
CA ARG A 66 -6.90 -6.92 8.72
C ARG A 66 -7.90 -7.62 7.82
N ALA A 67 -7.55 -8.82 7.38
CA ALA A 67 -8.45 -9.65 6.59
C ALA A 67 -8.30 -11.11 7.00
N ARG A 68 -9.44 -11.80 7.09
CA ARG A 68 -9.51 -13.25 7.22
C ARG A 68 -9.89 -13.82 5.86
N TRP A 69 -9.03 -14.68 5.32
CA TRP A 69 -9.32 -15.44 4.13
C TRP A 69 -9.89 -16.81 4.51
N GLY A 70 -10.61 -17.43 3.59
CA GLY A 70 -11.00 -18.83 3.72
C GLY A 70 -9.80 -19.77 3.60
N ASP A 71 -10.07 -21.08 3.70
CA ASP A 71 -9.03 -22.10 3.55
C ASP A 71 -8.41 -22.08 2.14
N GLU A 72 -9.19 -21.62 1.15
CA GLU A 72 -8.74 -21.36 -0.21
C GLU A 72 -8.77 -19.85 -0.52
N LEU A 73 -7.67 -19.33 -1.07
CA LEU A 73 -7.63 -17.99 -1.63
C LEU A 73 -8.39 -18.00 -2.95
N SER A 74 -9.49 -17.25 -3.03
CA SER A 74 -10.31 -17.13 -4.24
C SER A 74 -10.61 -15.66 -4.54
N ASP A 75 -11.10 -15.40 -5.74
CA ASP A 75 -11.48 -14.06 -6.19
C ASP A 75 -12.72 -13.50 -5.46
N ALA A 76 -13.41 -14.32 -4.66
CA ALA A 76 -14.53 -13.91 -3.81
C ALA A 76 -14.11 -12.96 -2.67
N GLY A 77 -12.80 -12.79 -2.44
CA GLY A 77 -12.27 -11.89 -1.42
C GLY A 77 -12.22 -12.52 -0.02
N PRO A 78 -11.91 -11.72 1.01
CA PRO A 78 -11.82 -12.22 2.37
C PRO A 78 -13.21 -12.51 2.96
N LEU A 79 -13.28 -13.52 3.84
CA LEU A 79 -14.48 -13.84 4.63
C LEU A 79 -14.91 -12.71 5.55
N CYS A 80 -13.94 -11.92 6.03
CA CYS A 80 -14.16 -10.78 6.91
C CYS A 80 -12.95 -9.84 6.80
N SER A 81 -13.17 -8.54 6.93
CA SER A 81 -12.09 -7.56 6.96
C SER A 81 -12.37 -6.38 7.89
N SER A 82 -11.31 -5.70 8.32
CA SER A 82 -11.31 -4.46 9.09
C SER A 82 -10.36 -3.48 8.41
N LEU A 83 -10.82 -2.25 8.15
CA LEU A 83 -10.10 -1.28 7.33
C LEU A 83 -9.01 -0.50 8.07
N ASP A 84 -9.13 -0.34 9.40
CA ASP A 84 -8.18 0.43 10.21
C ASP A 84 -7.35 -0.45 11.17
N ALA A 85 -7.74 -1.73 11.33
CA ALA A 85 -7.13 -2.71 12.22
C ALA A 85 -6.96 -2.26 13.69
N LYS A 86 -7.65 -1.20 14.11
CA LYS A 86 -7.50 -0.48 15.39
C LYS A 86 -8.82 -0.28 16.12
N SER A 87 -9.92 0.01 15.43
CA SER A 87 -11.23 0.29 16.02
C SER A 87 -11.90 -0.94 16.64
N ASN A 88 -11.31 -2.13 16.48
CA ASN A 88 -11.90 -3.42 16.84
C ASN A 88 -13.21 -3.71 16.10
N LEU A 89 -13.50 -3.03 14.98
CA LEU A 89 -14.70 -3.28 14.18
C LEU A 89 -14.35 -3.88 12.83
N SER A 90 -15.17 -4.82 12.36
CA SER A 90 -15.17 -5.30 10.99
C SER A 90 -15.88 -4.31 10.07
N GLN A 91 -15.79 -4.51 8.75
CA GLN A 91 -16.61 -3.77 7.78
C GLN A 91 -18.12 -3.99 7.94
N ASN A 92 -18.52 -5.05 8.65
CA ASN A 92 -19.92 -5.38 8.94
C ASN A 92 -20.32 -4.99 10.38
N ASP A 93 -19.52 -4.14 11.04
CA ASP A 93 -19.70 -3.72 12.44
C ASP A 93 -19.60 -4.84 13.48
N ASP A 94 -18.96 -5.98 13.14
CA ASP A 94 -18.70 -7.04 14.10
C ASP A 94 -17.58 -6.66 15.08
N ASP A 95 -17.74 -7.02 16.35
CA ASP A 95 -16.70 -6.85 17.38
C ASP A 95 -15.54 -7.83 17.15
N CYS A 96 -14.46 -7.31 16.57
CA CYS A 96 -13.23 -8.05 16.35
C CYS A 96 -12.49 -8.42 17.64
N SER A 97 -12.78 -7.78 18.79
CA SER A 97 -12.10 -8.08 20.06
C SER A 97 -12.42 -9.48 20.58
N GLN A 98 -13.59 -10.01 20.25
CA GLN A 98 -14.06 -11.36 20.63
C GLN A 98 -13.80 -12.41 19.54
N CYS A 99 -13.18 -12.01 18.41
CA CYS A 99 -13.00 -12.90 17.27
C CYS A 99 -11.93 -13.98 17.54
N PRO A 100 -12.26 -15.28 17.46
CA PRO A 100 -11.30 -16.36 17.71
C PRO A 100 -10.19 -16.48 16.64
N TYR A 101 -10.36 -15.77 15.53
CA TYR A 101 -9.39 -15.69 14.46
C TYR A 101 -8.45 -14.49 14.58
N ARG A 102 -8.70 -13.57 15.52
CA ARG A 102 -7.82 -12.41 15.70
C ARG A 102 -6.55 -12.83 16.43
N LEU A 103 -5.41 -12.44 15.87
CA LEU A 103 -4.12 -12.50 16.56
C LEU A 103 -3.67 -11.08 16.93
N GLU A 104 -3.46 -10.86 18.23
CA GLU A 104 -2.86 -9.62 18.73
C GLU A 104 -1.39 -9.51 18.35
N THR A 105 -0.66 -10.64 18.45
CA THR A 105 0.77 -10.70 18.18
C THR A 105 1.11 -11.70 17.07
N PRO A 106 0.65 -11.48 15.83
CA PRO A 106 0.84 -12.43 14.73
C PRO A 106 2.32 -12.71 14.39
N TRP A 107 3.24 -11.88 14.86
CA TRP A 107 4.69 -12.06 14.69
C TRP A 107 5.32 -13.04 15.71
N THR A 108 4.65 -13.33 16.82
CA THR A 108 5.12 -14.35 17.79
C THR A 108 4.52 -15.72 17.52
N THR A 109 3.54 -15.80 16.63
CA THR A 109 2.84 -17.03 16.24
C THR A 109 3.54 -17.72 15.07
N GLU A 110 3.59 -19.05 15.12
CA GLU A 110 4.14 -19.89 14.05
C GLU A 110 3.42 -19.67 12.72
N ALA A 111 4.16 -19.83 11.61
CA ALA A 111 3.64 -19.49 10.29
C ALA A 111 2.43 -20.35 9.86
N ALA A 112 2.37 -21.62 10.29
CA ALA A 112 1.27 -22.51 9.99
C ALA A 112 -0.03 -22.08 10.68
N GLU A 113 0.04 -21.75 11.97
CA GLU A 113 -1.10 -21.26 12.73
C GLU A 113 -1.53 -19.88 12.25
N ARG A 114 -0.60 -18.97 11.97
CA ARG A 114 -0.93 -17.62 11.48
C ARG A 114 -1.78 -17.64 10.21
N ARG A 115 -1.60 -18.62 9.32
CA ARG A 115 -2.36 -18.73 8.06
C ARG A 115 -3.84 -19.02 8.27
N THR A 116 -4.22 -19.64 9.40
CA THR A 116 -5.64 -19.93 9.71
C THR A 116 -6.34 -18.76 10.41
N LYS A 117 -5.61 -17.66 10.64
CA LYS A 117 -6.04 -16.53 11.44
C LYS A 117 -6.18 -15.26 10.58
N CYS A 118 -6.90 -14.28 11.12
CA CYS A 118 -7.06 -12.96 10.54
C CYS A 118 -5.70 -12.24 10.52
N CYS A 119 -5.21 -11.97 9.31
CA CYS A 119 -3.87 -11.44 9.08
C CYS A 119 -3.89 -9.94 8.88
N LEU A 120 -2.84 -9.27 9.39
CA LEU A 120 -2.56 -7.87 9.09
C LEU A 120 -2.25 -7.69 7.60
N ASN A 121 -2.73 -6.58 7.08
CA ASN A 121 -2.39 -6.08 5.77
C ASN A 121 -2.05 -4.60 5.84
N TYR A 122 -1.31 -4.13 4.83
CA TYR A 122 -0.91 -2.74 4.72
C TYR A 122 -1.21 -2.26 3.31
N ILE A 123 -1.74 -1.05 3.19
CA ILE A 123 -2.05 -0.42 1.91
C ILE A 123 -1.20 0.85 1.83
N ILE A 124 -0.25 0.86 0.90
CA ILE A 124 0.52 2.06 0.60
C ILE A 124 -0.29 2.90 -0.37
N LEU A 125 -0.62 4.12 0.03
CA LEU A 125 -1.13 5.14 -0.86
C LEU A 125 0.05 5.97 -1.35
N GLY A 126 0.20 6.08 -2.67
CA GLY A 126 1.30 6.82 -3.27
C GLY A 126 0.87 7.60 -4.51
N ILE A 127 1.82 8.38 -5.02
CA ILE A 127 1.73 9.05 -6.32
C ILE A 127 2.91 8.53 -7.15
N ASP A 128 2.63 7.98 -8.33
CA ASP A 128 3.69 7.53 -9.24
C ASP A 128 4.50 8.70 -9.78
N LEU A 129 5.82 8.53 -9.92
CA LEU A 129 6.70 9.60 -10.38
C LEU A 129 6.78 9.74 -11.90
N THR A 130 6.25 8.79 -12.66
CA THR A 130 6.27 8.78 -14.12
C THR A 130 5.12 9.62 -14.68
N ASP A 131 3.91 9.35 -14.21
CA ASP A 131 2.67 9.94 -14.75
C ASP A 131 1.88 10.75 -13.72
N HIS A 132 2.34 10.81 -12.46
CA HIS A 132 1.69 11.50 -11.34
C HIS A 132 0.32 10.92 -10.97
N MET A 133 0.00 9.69 -11.39
CA MET A 133 -1.24 9.04 -10.98
C MET A 133 -1.18 8.63 -9.50
N PRO A 134 -2.23 8.91 -8.70
CA PRO A 134 -2.38 8.28 -7.41
C PRO A 134 -2.52 6.77 -7.58
N CYS A 135 -1.92 5.99 -6.68
CA CYS A 135 -1.97 4.55 -6.74
C CYS A 135 -2.02 3.89 -5.37
N LEU A 136 -2.56 2.67 -5.34
CA LEU A 136 -2.59 1.81 -4.17
C LEU A 136 -1.67 0.61 -4.38
N ILE A 137 -0.89 0.26 -3.36
CA ILE A 137 -0.12 -0.98 -3.33
C ILE A 137 -0.54 -1.78 -2.10
N ARG A 138 -1.11 -2.95 -2.34
CA ARG A 138 -1.58 -3.85 -1.28
C ARG A 138 -0.48 -4.82 -0.85
N ALA A 139 -0.10 -4.75 0.42
CA ALA A 139 0.93 -5.59 1.02
C ALA A 139 0.33 -6.56 2.03
N HIS A 140 0.28 -7.84 1.63
CA HIS A 140 -0.22 -8.95 2.45
C HIS A 140 0.86 -10.02 2.62
N GLY A 141 0.66 -10.94 3.57
CA GLY A 141 1.50 -12.13 3.74
C GLY A 141 2.99 -11.81 3.88
N ILE A 142 3.80 -12.31 2.94
CA ILE A 142 5.27 -12.14 2.97
C ILE A 142 5.75 -10.70 2.73
N SER A 143 4.88 -9.84 2.19
CA SER A 143 5.14 -8.40 1.97
C SER A 143 4.79 -7.54 3.19
N ALA A 144 4.07 -8.09 4.18
CA ALA A 144 3.68 -7.34 5.38
C ALA A 144 4.90 -6.88 6.20
N LEU A 145 5.92 -7.74 6.37
CA LEU A 145 7.13 -7.40 7.12
C LEU A 145 7.95 -6.27 6.43
N PRO A 146 8.28 -6.34 5.13
CA PRO A 146 8.94 -5.24 4.42
C PRO A 146 8.23 -3.89 4.57
N VAL A 147 6.90 -3.86 4.49
CA VAL A 147 6.15 -2.60 4.67
C VAL A 147 6.18 -2.11 6.11
N ARG A 148 6.13 -3.00 7.11
CA ARG A 148 6.36 -2.60 8.52
C ARG A 148 7.76 -2.02 8.73
N GLN A 149 8.78 -2.60 8.09
CA GLN A 149 10.13 -2.06 8.13
C GLN A 149 10.20 -0.68 7.47
N LEU A 150 9.49 -0.47 6.36
CA LEU A 150 9.33 0.87 5.76
C LEU A 150 8.67 1.85 6.75
N ILE A 151 7.55 1.49 7.39
CA ILE A 151 6.90 2.33 8.42
C ILE A 151 7.89 2.70 9.52
N SER A 152 8.64 1.73 10.06
CA SER A 152 9.66 1.99 11.08
C SER A 152 10.74 2.95 10.58
N ARG A 153 11.27 2.74 9.37
CA ARG A 153 12.26 3.63 8.75
C ARG A 153 11.71 5.04 8.57
N LEU A 154 10.48 5.17 8.08
CA LEU A 154 9.82 6.46 7.90
C LEU A 154 9.64 7.18 9.25
N ARG A 155 9.08 6.51 10.26
CA ARG A 155 8.86 7.12 11.58
C ARG A 155 10.17 7.53 12.27
N LEU A 156 11.18 6.66 12.26
CA LEU A 156 12.47 6.94 12.89
C LEU A 156 13.25 8.03 12.16
N ASN A 157 13.24 8.05 10.82
CA ASN A 157 13.86 9.14 10.05
C ASN A 157 13.23 10.50 10.38
N ARG A 158 11.93 10.56 10.67
CA ARG A 158 11.24 11.82 11.03
C ARG A 158 11.69 12.29 12.41
N GLN A 159 11.97 11.36 13.31
CA GLN A 159 12.50 11.70 14.63
C GLN A 159 13.96 12.17 14.57
N ILE A 160 14.78 11.60 13.68
CA ILE A 160 16.21 11.91 13.59
C ILE A 160 16.50 13.16 12.75
N LYS A 161 15.83 13.31 11.60
CA LYS A 161 16.10 14.39 10.62
C LYS A 161 15.18 15.61 10.78
N GLY A 162 14.23 15.57 11.73
CA GLY A 162 13.15 16.55 11.82
C GLY A 162 11.96 16.21 10.90
N GLU A 163 11.04 17.15 10.75
CA GLU A 163 9.90 16.95 9.84
C GLU A 163 10.38 16.86 8.40
N TYR A 164 10.22 15.69 7.79
CA TYR A 164 10.20 15.55 6.34
C TYR A 164 8.74 15.31 5.93
N PHE A 165 8.32 15.90 4.83
CA PHE A 165 6.90 15.92 4.44
C PHE A 165 6.49 14.60 3.78
N ARG A 166 7.35 14.08 2.92
CA ARG A 166 7.12 12.89 2.09
C ARG A 166 8.42 12.15 1.81
N ALA A 167 8.33 10.89 1.40
CA ALA A 167 9.49 10.09 1.02
C ALA A 167 9.27 9.49 -0.38
N VAL A 168 10.29 9.59 -1.22
CA VAL A 168 10.35 8.85 -2.47
C VAL A 168 10.82 7.44 -2.16
N VAL A 169 10.04 6.45 -2.58
CA VAL A 169 10.30 5.04 -2.34
C VAL A 169 10.30 4.30 -3.68
N ASN A 170 11.43 3.64 -3.95
CA ASN A 170 11.53 2.65 -5.01
C ASN A 170 11.06 1.30 -4.43
N ILE A 171 10.11 0.65 -5.09
CA ILE A 171 9.55 -0.63 -4.67
C ILE A 171 9.86 -1.66 -5.74
N LYS A 172 10.76 -2.57 -5.39
CA LYS A 172 11.09 -3.76 -6.18
C LYS A 172 10.39 -4.98 -5.62
N SER A 173 10.45 -6.08 -6.35
CA SER A 173 10.18 -7.40 -5.78
C SER A 173 11.46 -8.05 -5.29
N GLN A 174 11.32 -8.93 -4.30
CA GLN A 174 12.38 -9.80 -3.82
C GLN A 174 11.87 -11.23 -3.78
N GLU A 175 12.58 -12.13 -4.47
CA GLU A 175 12.31 -13.56 -4.40
C GLU A 175 12.60 -14.08 -2.98
N LYS A 176 11.65 -14.81 -2.41
CA LYS A 176 11.79 -15.50 -1.13
C LYS A 176 11.48 -16.99 -1.32
N LYS A 177 12.48 -17.82 -1.03
CA LYS A 177 12.35 -19.28 -1.01
C LYS A 177 11.89 -19.72 0.38
N GLY A 178 10.75 -20.37 0.44
CA GLY A 178 10.21 -20.98 1.66
C GLY A 178 9.95 -22.47 1.48
N ARG A 179 9.52 -23.13 2.56
CA ARG A 179 9.15 -24.56 2.52
C ARG A 179 8.01 -24.87 1.54
N ALA A 180 7.16 -23.89 1.25
CA ALA A 180 6.03 -24.01 0.34
C ALA A 180 6.36 -23.59 -1.11
N GLY A 181 7.63 -23.34 -1.43
CA GLY A 181 8.08 -22.88 -2.74
C GLY A 181 8.61 -21.44 -2.75
N THR A 182 8.79 -20.92 -3.96
CA THR A 182 9.21 -19.54 -4.21
C THR A 182 8.01 -18.60 -4.24
N ALA A 183 8.14 -17.43 -3.63
CA ALA A 183 7.17 -16.34 -3.72
C ALA A 183 7.89 -14.99 -3.73
N PHE A 184 7.22 -13.92 -4.18
CA PHE A 184 7.81 -12.59 -4.29
C PHE A 184 7.24 -11.65 -3.23
N ALA A 185 8.12 -11.01 -2.48
CA ALA A 185 7.73 -9.98 -1.50
C ALA A 185 8.05 -8.58 -2.04
N LEU A 186 7.32 -7.57 -1.59
CA LEU A 186 7.71 -6.18 -1.79
C LEU A 186 9.06 -5.91 -1.12
N HIS A 187 9.88 -5.10 -1.77
CA HIS A 187 11.18 -4.66 -1.30
C HIS A 187 11.30 -3.13 -1.41
N PRO A 188 10.62 -2.37 -0.53
CA PRO A 188 10.65 -0.92 -0.54
C PRO A 188 11.98 -0.38 -0.04
N THR A 189 12.57 0.55 -0.80
CA THR A 189 13.77 1.29 -0.45
C THR A 189 13.50 2.78 -0.56
N ILE A 190 13.71 3.51 0.53
CA ILE A 190 13.67 4.98 0.52
C ILE A 190 14.81 5.47 -0.37
N ALA A 191 14.46 6.05 -1.52
CA ALA A 191 15.41 6.65 -2.45
C ALA A 191 15.76 8.07 -2.04
N GLU A 192 14.77 8.84 -1.58
CA GLU A 192 14.93 10.23 -1.17
C GLU A 192 13.95 10.58 -0.03
N LEU A 193 14.41 11.40 0.91
CA LEU A 193 13.53 12.04 1.90
C LEU A 193 13.30 13.49 1.45
N LEU A 194 12.05 13.88 1.23
CA LEU A 194 11.69 15.22 0.78
C LEU A 194 11.59 16.12 2.01
N THR A 195 12.68 16.84 2.28
CA THR A 195 12.89 17.69 3.47
C THR A 195 12.74 19.18 3.21
N ASP A 196 12.49 19.60 1.97
CA ASP A 196 12.71 20.98 1.56
C ASP A 196 11.43 21.84 1.64
N GLU A 197 11.36 22.74 2.63
CA GLU A 197 10.32 23.77 2.78
C GLU A 197 10.37 24.82 1.66
N VAL A 198 11.52 25.04 0.99
CA VAL A 198 11.67 26.09 -0.03
C VAL A 198 11.01 25.70 -1.35
N LYS A 199 11.18 24.43 -1.75
CA LYS A 199 10.46 23.83 -2.89
C LYS A 199 8.95 23.79 -2.65
N VAL A 200 8.50 23.75 -1.40
CA VAL A 200 7.06 23.83 -1.05
C VAL A 200 6.52 25.23 -1.31
N VAL A 201 7.27 26.29 -0.97
CA VAL A 201 6.86 27.67 -1.28
C VAL A 201 6.91 27.91 -2.79
N GLU A 202 7.94 27.42 -3.49
CA GLU A 202 8.05 27.57 -4.95
C GLU A 202 6.99 26.75 -5.70
N LEU A 203 6.74 25.50 -5.31
CA LEU A 203 5.68 24.68 -5.89
C LEU A 203 4.30 25.18 -5.49
N LYS A 204 4.11 25.77 -4.31
CA LYS A 204 2.88 26.53 -3.99
C LYS A 204 2.75 27.72 -4.92
N THR A 205 3.76 28.57 -5.02
CA THR A 205 3.72 29.78 -5.85
C THR A 205 3.50 29.44 -7.32
N GLU A 206 4.11 28.36 -7.81
CA GLU A 206 3.98 27.89 -9.19
C GLU A 206 2.65 27.16 -9.42
N SER A 207 2.16 26.40 -8.43
CA SER A 207 0.81 25.82 -8.41
C SER A 207 -0.27 26.90 -8.40
N ASP A 208 -0.14 27.92 -7.55
CA ASP A 208 -1.04 29.08 -7.48
C ASP A 208 -0.99 29.87 -8.80
N ARG A 209 0.20 29.99 -9.43
CA ARG A 209 0.37 30.61 -10.75
C ARG A 209 -0.27 29.82 -11.90
N LEU A 210 -0.22 28.49 -11.86
CA LEU A 210 -0.74 27.60 -12.90
C LEU A 210 -2.23 27.26 -12.72
N LEU A 211 -2.73 27.33 -11.48
CA LEU A 211 -4.11 27.05 -11.12
C LEU A 211 -4.99 28.31 -11.02
N GLY A 212 -4.37 29.50 -11.00
CA GLY A 212 -5.04 30.80 -11.02
C GLY A 212 -5.37 31.34 -9.64
#